data_AF-A0A3D2HWW0-F1
#
_entry.id   AF-A0A3D2HWW0-F1
#
_cell.length_a   1.000
_cell.length_b   1.000
_cell.length_c   1.000
_cell.angle_alpha   90.00
_cell.angle_beta   90.00
_cell.angle_gamma   90.00
#
_symmetry.space_group_name_H-M   'P 1'
#
loop_
_entity.id
_entity.type
_entity.pdbx_description
1 polymer ?
#
loop_
_entity_poly.entity_id
_entity_poly.type
_entity_poly.pdbx_seq_one_letter_code
_entity_poly.pdbx_strand_id
1 'polypeptide(L)'
;MRIMDMTVNYLALLTQSLLGAPMLLAIASYVLTALALYTVARRRGLKYPWLAWIPVADCWLLGSLSDQYQYVVKGEHTHRRAFLLCFRILTVLLTVSLLGLVGTLCFQVFGGMMRQDVMPDLFWMQILRQATSLLVVGLPLLGIVVAYWVFRFMALYDVYRSMEPENAVLFLVLSILFRITEPFFLFFSRDKDGGMPPRKEPEAAPEEHSNDWVDTQEDEL
;
A
#
# COMPACT_ATOMS: atom_id res chain seq x y z
N MET A 1 19.96 30.28 34.11
CA MET A 1 18.92 29.25 34.33
C MET A 1 17.65 29.56 33.53
N ARG A 2 16.92 30.66 33.84
CA ARG A 2 15.65 31.03 33.17
C ARG A 2 15.69 31.13 31.61
N ILE A 3 16.79 31.60 31.02
CA ILE A 3 16.95 31.68 29.54
C ILE A 3 17.12 30.29 28.92
N MET A 4 17.85 29.40 29.58
CA MET A 4 18.04 28.01 29.16
C MET A 4 16.71 27.25 29.17
N ASP A 5 15.91 27.42 30.23
CA ASP A 5 14.60 26.78 30.36
C ASP A 5 13.62 27.25 29.27
N MET A 6 13.63 28.55 28.94
CA MET A 6 12.82 29.06 27.82
C MET A 6 13.26 28.45 26.49
N THR A 7 14.56 28.41 26.19
CA THR A 7 15.06 27.82 24.93
C THR A 7 14.71 26.34 24.81
N VAL A 8 14.79 25.57 25.90
CA VAL A 8 14.44 24.14 25.92
C VAL A 8 12.94 23.94 25.67
N ASN A 9 12.08 24.77 26.25
CA ASN A 9 10.63 24.70 26.01
C ASN A 9 10.25 25.05 24.56
N TYR A 10 10.88 26.05 23.96
CA TYR A 10 10.67 26.36 22.53
C TYR A 10 11.14 25.22 21.63
N LEU A 11 12.31 24.62 21.93
CA LEU A 11 12.79 23.44 21.20
C LEU A 11 11.84 22.24 21.35
N ALA A 12 11.32 21.99 22.55
CA ALA A 12 10.34 20.93 22.79
C ALA A 12 9.05 21.14 21.99
N LEU A 13 8.49 22.36 21.99
CA LEU A 13 7.30 22.70 21.19
C LEU A 13 7.56 22.57 19.69
N LEU A 14 8.72 23.01 19.21
CA LEU A 14 9.12 22.83 17.82
C LEU A 14 9.20 21.34 17.47
N THR A 15 9.84 20.51 18.29
CA THR A 15 9.90 19.05 18.04
C THR A 15 8.53 18.39 18.06
N GLN A 16 7.62 18.77 18.97
CA GLN A 16 6.26 18.26 19.03
C GLN A 16 5.43 18.67 17.81
N SER A 17 5.55 19.90 17.33
CA SER A 17 4.87 20.34 16.11
C SER A 17 5.43 19.65 14.86
N LEU A 18 6.76 19.44 14.82
CA LEU A 18 7.47 18.83 13.71
C LEU A 18 7.18 17.33 13.59
N LEU A 19 7.04 16.61 14.71
CA LEU A 19 6.69 15.19 14.72
C LEU A 19 5.17 14.93 14.72
N GLY A 20 4.39 15.77 15.42
CA GLY A 20 2.96 15.55 15.65
C GLY A 20 2.11 15.81 14.40
N ALA A 21 2.36 16.90 13.69
CA ALA A 21 1.62 17.24 12.47
C ALA A 21 1.73 16.17 11.36
N PRO A 22 2.93 15.66 10.98
CA PRO A 22 3.02 14.61 9.97
C PRO A 22 2.45 13.27 10.44
N MET A 23 2.47 12.98 11.75
CA MET A 23 1.84 11.77 12.31
C MET A 23 0.31 11.81 12.13
N LEU A 24 -0.34 12.92 12.47
CA LEU A 24 -1.78 13.09 12.27
C LEU A 24 -2.16 13.02 10.80
N LEU A 25 -1.37 13.67 9.95
CA LEU A 25 -1.56 13.63 8.50
C LEU A 25 -1.38 12.21 7.94
N ALA A 26 -0.38 11.45 8.41
CA ALA A 26 -0.15 10.06 8.02
C ALA A 26 -1.33 9.16 8.41
N ILE A 27 -1.86 9.35 9.63
CA ILE A 27 -3.05 8.62 10.09
C ILE A 27 -4.28 8.98 9.23
N ALA A 28 -4.52 10.27 8.98
CA ALA A 28 -5.65 10.73 8.19
C ALA A 28 -5.58 10.19 6.74
N SER A 29 -4.42 10.32 6.09
CA SER A 29 -4.18 9.79 4.74
C SER A 29 -4.32 8.27 4.66
N TYR A 30 -3.86 7.54 5.68
CA TYR A 30 -4.05 6.10 5.76
C TYR A 30 -5.54 5.72 5.86
N VAL A 31 -6.30 6.35 6.75
CA VAL A 31 -7.73 6.09 6.91
C VAL A 31 -8.50 6.42 5.63
N LEU A 32 -8.19 7.56 4.99
CA LEU A 32 -8.81 7.95 3.71
C LEU A 32 -8.51 6.93 2.60
N THR A 33 -7.26 6.48 2.49
CA THR A 33 -6.86 5.48 1.49
C THR A 33 -7.57 4.15 1.71
N ALA A 34 -7.61 3.67 2.96
CA ALA A 34 -8.26 2.41 3.32
C ALA A 34 -9.77 2.46 3.05
N LEU A 35 -10.44 3.56 3.43
CA LEU A 35 -11.87 3.76 3.15
C LEU A 35 -12.15 3.82 1.66
N ALA A 36 -11.34 4.56 0.91
CA ALA A 36 -11.52 4.71 -0.53
C ALA A 36 -11.35 3.35 -1.25
N LEU A 37 -10.28 2.61 -0.97
CA LEU A 37 -10.08 1.26 -1.48
C LEU A 37 -11.21 0.30 -1.08
N TYR A 38 -11.66 0.35 0.17
CA TYR A 38 -12.76 -0.48 0.66
C TYR A 38 -14.06 -0.22 -0.11
N THR A 39 -14.42 1.04 -0.33
CA THR A 39 -15.64 1.40 -1.07
C THR A 39 -15.59 0.94 -2.52
N VAL A 40 -14.46 1.17 -3.22
CA VAL A 40 -14.30 0.72 -4.61
C VAL A 40 -14.36 -0.82 -4.69
N ALA A 41 -13.66 -1.51 -3.79
CA ALA A 41 -13.66 -2.98 -3.75
C ALA A 41 -15.04 -3.57 -3.48
N ARG A 42 -15.84 -2.94 -2.59
CA ARG A 42 -17.22 -3.35 -2.30
C ARG A 42 -18.14 -3.13 -3.49
N ARG A 43 -18.05 -1.98 -4.16
CA ARG A 43 -18.86 -1.67 -5.37
C ARG A 43 -18.56 -2.65 -6.51
N ARG A 44 -17.29 -3.06 -6.65
CA ARG A 44 -16.83 -3.99 -7.70
C ARG A 44 -16.98 -5.48 -7.36
N GLY A 45 -17.53 -5.82 -6.19
CA GLY A 45 -17.82 -7.20 -5.80
C GLY A 45 -16.59 -8.08 -5.53
N LEU A 46 -15.47 -7.49 -5.10
CA LEU A 46 -14.27 -8.26 -4.72
C LEU A 46 -14.55 -9.11 -3.45
N LYS A 47 -14.03 -10.33 -3.41
CA LYS A 47 -14.30 -11.30 -2.33
C LYS A 47 -13.89 -10.81 -0.93
N TYR A 48 -12.83 -10.00 -0.82
CA TYR A 48 -12.28 -9.57 0.47
C TYR A 48 -11.98 -8.05 0.54
N PRO A 49 -13.00 -7.17 0.61
CA PRO A 49 -12.80 -5.71 0.65
C PRO A 49 -12.12 -5.20 1.93
N TRP A 50 -12.27 -5.94 3.03
CA TRP A 50 -11.72 -5.57 4.35
C TRP A 50 -10.19 -5.53 4.40
N LEU A 51 -9.51 -6.17 3.44
CA LEU A 51 -8.05 -6.15 3.30
C LEU A 51 -7.47 -4.74 3.09
N ALA A 52 -8.30 -3.76 2.68
CA ALA A 52 -7.91 -2.35 2.57
C ALA A 52 -7.33 -1.76 3.86
N TRP A 53 -7.73 -2.28 5.02
CA TRP A 53 -7.28 -1.81 6.32
C TRP A 53 -5.92 -2.38 6.73
N ILE A 54 -5.42 -3.44 6.10
CA ILE A 54 -4.12 -4.01 6.49
C ILE A 54 -3.03 -3.35 5.63
N PRO A 55 -2.01 -2.69 6.20
CA PRO A 55 -0.95 -1.99 5.44
C PRO A 55 -0.14 -2.87 4.47
N VAL A 56 -0.21 -4.19 4.62
CA VAL A 56 0.41 -5.17 3.73
C VAL A 56 -0.59 -5.73 2.72
N ALA A 57 -1.88 -5.80 3.07
CA ALA A 57 -2.90 -6.32 2.16
C ALA A 57 -3.56 -5.23 1.31
N ASP A 58 -3.37 -3.94 1.65
CA ASP A 58 -3.78 -2.80 0.83
C ASP A 58 -3.20 -2.87 -0.59
N CYS A 59 -1.92 -3.27 -0.72
CA CYS A 59 -1.23 -3.37 -1.99
C CYS A 59 -1.67 -4.62 -2.78
N TRP A 60 -2.10 -5.68 -2.09
CA TRP A 60 -2.78 -6.80 -2.74
C TRP A 60 -4.13 -6.37 -3.31
N LEU A 61 -4.92 -5.63 -2.51
CA LEU A 61 -6.22 -5.14 -2.93
C LEU A 61 -6.09 -4.18 -4.12
N LEU A 62 -5.15 -3.24 -4.06
CA LEU A 62 -4.81 -2.34 -5.17
C LEU A 62 -4.39 -3.11 -6.42
N GLY A 63 -3.55 -4.14 -6.26
CA GLY A 63 -3.15 -5.03 -7.35
C GLY A 63 -4.33 -5.81 -7.94
N SER A 64 -5.22 -6.32 -7.09
CA SER A 64 -6.42 -7.03 -7.53
C SER A 64 -7.39 -6.14 -8.30
N LEU A 65 -7.45 -4.85 -7.94
CA LEU A 65 -8.26 -3.84 -8.61
C LEU A 65 -7.70 -3.49 -9.99
N SER A 66 -6.38 -3.36 -10.11
CA SER A 66 -5.66 -3.21 -11.39
C SER A 66 -5.83 -4.44 -12.28
N ASP A 67 -5.68 -5.66 -11.72
CA ASP A 67 -5.88 -6.91 -12.47
C ASP A 67 -7.32 -7.05 -12.99
N GLN A 68 -8.34 -6.66 -12.19
CA GLN A 68 -9.74 -6.65 -12.64
C GLN A 68 -9.95 -5.70 -13.82
N TYR A 69 -9.38 -4.49 -13.76
CA TYR A 69 -9.47 -3.53 -14.86
C TYR A 69 -8.78 -4.05 -16.14
N GLN A 70 -7.56 -4.59 -16.05
CA GLN A 70 -6.85 -5.16 -17.20
C GLN A 70 -7.62 -6.34 -17.81
N TYR A 71 -8.19 -7.21 -16.98
CA TYR A 71 -9.00 -8.32 -17.45
C TYR A 71 -10.25 -7.84 -18.21
N VAL A 72 -10.96 -6.86 -17.66
CA VAL A 72 -12.22 -6.40 -18.24
C VAL A 72 -12.02 -5.54 -19.50
N VAL A 73 -10.95 -4.75 -19.56
CA VAL A 73 -10.69 -3.82 -20.68
C VAL A 73 -9.80 -4.43 -21.76
N LYS A 74 -8.76 -5.19 -21.38
CA LYS A 74 -7.79 -5.76 -22.32
C LYS A 74 -7.90 -7.27 -22.51
N GLY A 75 -8.64 -7.97 -21.65
CA GLY A 75 -8.73 -9.43 -21.69
C GLY A 75 -7.47 -10.16 -21.18
N GLU A 76 -6.51 -9.44 -20.59
CA GLU A 76 -5.24 -10.01 -20.16
C GLU A 76 -5.26 -10.42 -18.69
N HIS A 77 -4.80 -11.65 -18.40
CA HIS A 77 -4.60 -12.14 -17.03
C HIS A 77 -3.22 -11.70 -16.51
N THR A 78 -3.15 -10.52 -15.90
CA THR A 78 -1.94 -10.10 -15.20
C THR A 78 -1.88 -10.64 -13.76
N HIS A 79 -0.68 -10.91 -13.26
CA HIS A 79 -0.44 -11.40 -11.90
C HIS A 79 0.06 -10.29 -10.96
N ARG A 80 -0.36 -9.03 -11.18
CA ARG A 80 0.24 -7.86 -10.52
C ARG A 80 0.00 -7.88 -9.01
N ARG A 81 -1.13 -8.44 -8.56
CA ARG A 81 -1.42 -8.66 -7.13
C ARG A 81 -0.35 -9.50 -6.40
N ALA A 82 0.22 -10.52 -7.05
CA ALA A 82 1.21 -11.39 -6.44
C ALA A 82 2.59 -10.73 -6.40
N PHE A 83 2.98 -10.05 -7.50
CA PHE A 83 4.23 -9.30 -7.56
C PHE A 83 4.26 -8.19 -6.50
N LEU A 84 3.21 -7.36 -6.41
CA LEU A 84 3.14 -6.27 -5.41
C LEU A 84 3.24 -6.78 -3.96
N LEU A 85 2.61 -7.92 -3.66
CA LEU A 85 2.70 -8.55 -2.34
C LEU A 85 4.10 -9.09 -2.05
N CYS A 86 4.65 -9.90 -2.95
CA CYS A 86 5.97 -10.50 -2.77
C CYS A 86 7.01 -9.41 -2.53
N PHE A 87 6.91 -8.33 -3.31
CA PHE A 87 7.81 -7.20 -3.23
C PHE A 87 7.66 -6.40 -1.92
N ARG A 88 6.42 -6.21 -1.45
CA ARG A 88 6.14 -5.60 -0.14
C ARG A 88 6.71 -6.45 1.00
N ILE A 89 6.53 -7.77 0.95
CA ILE A 89 7.06 -8.69 1.97
C ILE A 89 8.60 -8.65 1.95
N LEU A 90 9.21 -8.73 0.77
CA LEU A 90 10.66 -8.67 0.59
C LEU A 90 11.25 -7.37 1.14
N THR A 91 10.64 -6.22 0.82
CA THR A 91 11.09 -4.92 1.34
C THR A 91 11.01 -4.84 2.87
N VAL A 92 9.92 -5.34 3.48
CA VAL A 92 9.76 -5.40 4.94
C VAL A 92 10.81 -6.30 5.59
N LEU A 93 11.04 -7.50 5.04
CA LEU A 93 12.04 -8.42 5.56
C LEU A 93 13.46 -7.80 5.53
N LEU A 94 13.82 -7.14 4.43
CA LEU A 94 15.12 -6.48 4.29
C LEU A 94 15.25 -5.26 5.21
N THR A 95 14.18 -4.49 5.43
CA THR A 95 14.23 -3.37 6.39
C THR A 95 14.36 -3.85 7.82
N VAL A 96 13.64 -4.91 8.22
CA VAL A 96 13.79 -5.53 9.55
C VAL A 96 15.21 -6.05 9.74
N SER A 97 15.78 -6.69 8.72
CA SER A 97 17.18 -7.13 8.74
C SER A 97 18.15 -5.96 8.94
N LEU A 98 17.97 -4.86 8.22
CA LEU A 98 18.80 -3.66 8.34
C LEU A 98 18.66 -2.99 9.71
N LEU A 99 17.45 -2.91 10.27
CA LEU A 99 17.22 -2.45 11.64
C LEU A 99 17.92 -3.35 12.67
N GLY A 100 17.91 -4.66 12.45
CA GLY A 100 18.69 -5.61 13.25
C GLY A 100 20.19 -5.33 13.20
N LEU A 101 20.75 -5.12 12.02
CA LEU A 101 22.17 -4.77 11.84
C LEU A 101 22.53 -3.46 12.56
N VAL A 102 21.71 -2.41 12.40
CA VAL A 102 21.89 -1.14 13.10
C VAL A 102 21.77 -1.32 14.62
N GLY A 103 20.83 -2.13 15.08
CA GLY A 103 20.69 -2.47 16.51
C GLY A 103 21.93 -3.16 17.08
N THR A 104 22.51 -4.13 16.35
CA THR A 104 23.76 -4.79 16.77
C THR A 104 24.93 -3.82 16.82
N LEU A 105 25.01 -2.87 15.89
CA LEU A 105 26.01 -1.80 15.89
C LEU A 105 25.90 -0.91 17.12
N CYS A 106 24.70 -0.42 17.42
CA CYS A 106 24.46 0.42 18.60
C CYS A 106 24.83 -0.32 19.89
N PHE A 107 24.45 -1.59 20.01
CA PHE A 107 24.80 -2.42 21.18
C PHE A 107 26.31 -2.63 21.31
N GLN A 108 27.01 -2.86 20.20
CA GLN A 108 28.46 -3.07 20.18
C GLN A 108 29.24 -1.80 20.52
N VAL A 109 28.85 -0.64 19.96
CA VAL A 109 29.48 0.65 20.28
C VAL A 109 29.25 1.00 21.75
N PHE A 110 28.03 0.84 22.25
CA PHE A 110 27.71 1.10 23.65
C PHE A 110 28.45 0.13 24.60
N GLY A 111 28.49 -1.16 24.26
CA GLY A 111 29.22 -2.17 25.01
C GLY A 111 30.74 -1.94 25.02
N GLY A 112 31.30 -1.44 23.91
CA GLY A 112 32.72 -1.09 23.78
C GLY A 112 33.09 0.19 24.54
N MET A 113 32.18 1.17 24.65
CA MET A 113 32.39 2.34 25.51
C MET A 113 32.39 1.98 27.00
N MET A 114 31.56 1.01 27.41
CA MET A 114 31.46 0.55 28.80
C MET A 114 32.58 -0.41 29.21
N ARG A 115 33.09 -1.23 28.27
CA ARG A 115 34.24 -2.11 28.48
C ARG A 115 35.50 -1.43 27.93
N GLN A 116 36.25 -0.75 28.79
CA GLN A 116 37.52 -0.09 28.42
C GLN A 116 38.63 -1.07 27.96
N ASP A 117 38.39 -2.39 27.98
CA ASP A 117 39.36 -3.44 27.62
C ASP A 117 39.37 -3.80 26.12
N VAL A 118 38.59 -3.10 25.29
CA VAL A 118 38.52 -3.39 23.85
C VAL A 118 39.71 -2.76 23.14
N MET A 119 40.61 -3.60 22.64
CA MET A 119 41.75 -3.17 21.82
C MET A 119 41.27 -2.29 20.64
N PRO A 120 41.90 -1.12 20.40
CA PRO A 120 41.48 -0.17 19.36
C PRO A 120 41.37 -0.80 17.97
N ASP A 121 42.25 -1.74 17.65
CA ASP A 121 42.31 -2.37 16.33
C ASP A 121 41.12 -3.28 16.03
N LEU A 122 40.63 -4.03 17.04
CA LEU A 122 39.46 -4.90 16.91
C LEU A 122 38.18 -4.08 16.72
N PHE A 123 38.07 -2.95 17.42
CA PHE A 123 36.93 -2.05 17.31
C PHE A 123 36.79 -1.47 15.89
N TRP A 124 37.90 -1.03 15.29
CA TRP A 124 37.92 -0.52 13.92
C TRP A 124 37.54 -1.58 12.87
N MET A 125 38.08 -2.79 12.98
CA MET A 125 37.73 -3.89 12.07
C MET A 125 36.24 -4.23 12.12
N GLN A 126 35.65 -4.15 13.32
CA GLN A 126 34.24 -4.47 13.54
C GLN A 126 33.31 -3.40 12.96
N ILE A 127 33.67 -2.11 13.10
CA ILE A 127 32.97 -1.01 12.43
C ILE A 127 33.02 -1.19 10.90
N LEU A 128 34.19 -1.49 10.34
CA LEU A 128 34.36 -1.69 8.90
C LEU A 128 33.57 -2.89 8.37
N ARG A 129 33.56 -4.02 9.09
CA ARG A 129 32.77 -5.20 8.74
C ARG A 129 31.27 -4.89 8.70
N GLN A 130 30.79 -4.17 9.70
CA GLN A 130 29.39 -3.80 9.81
C GLN A 130 28.98 -2.76 8.76
N ALA A 131 29.81 -1.75 8.52
CA ALA A 131 29.61 -0.78 7.43
C ALA A 131 29.52 -1.49 6.06
N THR A 132 30.38 -2.48 5.83
CA THR A 132 30.34 -3.31 4.62
C THR A 132 29.03 -4.10 4.53
N SER A 133 28.56 -4.68 5.63
CA SER A 133 27.28 -5.41 5.66
C SER A 133 26.06 -4.52 5.38
N LEU A 134 26.06 -3.28 5.90
CA LEU A 134 25.01 -2.30 5.63
C LEU A 134 25.00 -1.89 4.17
N LEU A 135 26.16 -1.76 3.53
CA LEU A 135 26.26 -1.47 2.10
C LEU A 135 25.71 -2.65 1.28
N VAL A 136 26.13 -3.88 1.60
CA VAL A 136 25.69 -5.10 0.89
C VAL A 136 24.17 -5.32 0.98
N VAL A 137 23.53 -5.01 2.10
CA VAL A 137 22.06 -5.13 2.24
C VAL A 137 21.33 -3.87 1.77
N GLY A 138 21.92 -2.69 2.00
CA GLY A 138 21.33 -1.40 1.68
C GLY A 138 21.26 -1.12 0.18
N LEU A 139 22.27 -1.49 -0.61
CA LEU A 139 22.25 -1.26 -2.05
C LEU A 139 21.11 -2.03 -2.75
N PRO A 140 20.95 -3.35 -2.52
CA PRO A 140 19.83 -4.11 -3.05
C PRO A 140 18.49 -3.60 -2.51
N LEU A 141 18.40 -3.21 -1.24
CA LEU A 141 17.19 -2.62 -0.67
C LEU A 141 16.77 -1.38 -1.47
N LEU A 142 17.69 -0.48 -1.80
CA LEU A 142 17.36 0.72 -2.59
C LEU A 142 16.82 0.36 -3.96
N GLY A 143 17.50 -0.53 -4.70
CA GLY A 143 17.02 -0.98 -6.01
C GLY A 143 15.66 -1.68 -5.94
N ILE A 144 15.47 -2.48 -4.89
CA ILE A 144 14.20 -3.14 -4.62
C ILE A 144 13.15 -2.06 -4.35
N VAL A 145 13.32 -1.22 -3.34
CA VAL A 145 12.36 -0.14 -3.00
C VAL A 145 11.94 0.64 -4.25
N VAL A 146 12.87 1.10 -5.08
CA VAL A 146 12.54 1.81 -6.33
C VAL A 146 11.64 0.99 -7.25
N ALA A 147 11.94 -0.29 -7.47
CA ALA A 147 11.07 -1.17 -8.26
C ALA A 147 9.68 -1.35 -7.63
N TYR A 148 9.57 -1.46 -6.29
CA TYR A 148 8.27 -1.48 -5.60
C TYR A 148 7.41 -0.28 -5.99
N TRP A 149 8.01 0.91 -5.93
CA TRP A 149 7.33 2.17 -6.22
C TRP A 149 6.84 2.21 -7.65
N VAL A 150 7.68 1.81 -8.61
CA VAL A 150 7.30 1.76 -10.03
C VAL A 150 6.09 0.84 -10.24
N PHE A 151 6.13 -0.39 -9.71
CA PHE A 151 5.00 -1.32 -9.84
C PHE A 151 3.74 -0.81 -9.15
N ARG A 152 3.88 -0.19 -7.97
CA ARG A 152 2.76 0.42 -7.25
C ARG A 152 2.13 1.54 -8.06
N PHE A 153 2.92 2.42 -8.68
CA PHE A 153 2.41 3.50 -9.53
C PHE A 153 1.76 2.98 -10.81
N MET A 154 2.28 1.91 -11.43
CA MET A 154 1.62 1.26 -12.57
C MET A 154 0.24 0.70 -12.19
N ALA A 155 0.13 0.04 -11.04
CA ALA A 155 -1.16 -0.44 -10.54
C ALA A 155 -2.11 0.72 -10.18
N LEU A 156 -1.59 1.78 -9.56
CA LEU A 156 -2.35 2.98 -9.23
C LEU A 156 -2.87 3.69 -10.50
N TYR A 157 -2.07 3.75 -11.56
CA TYR A 157 -2.47 4.31 -12.85
C TYR A 157 -3.67 3.57 -13.45
N ASP A 158 -3.64 2.24 -13.45
CA ASP A 158 -4.79 1.44 -13.92
C ASP A 158 -6.04 1.70 -13.10
N VAL A 159 -5.89 1.87 -11.77
CA VAL A 159 -7.00 2.21 -10.88
C VAL A 159 -7.54 3.60 -11.21
N TYR A 160 -6.71 4.62 -11.37
CA TYR A 160 -7.15 5.96 -11.80
C TYR A 160 -7.84 5.93 -13.16
N ARG A 161 -7.30 5.19 -14.12
CA ARG A 161 -7.90 5.02 -15.45
C ARG A 161 -9.25 4.31 -15.41
N SER A 162 -9.43 3.38 -14.47
CA SER A 162 -10.72 2.70 -14.25
C SER A 162 -11.81 3.63 -13.71
N MET A 163 -11.44 4.69 -12.98
CA MET A 163 -12.38 5.64 -12.38
C MET A 163 -12.67 6.82 -13.32
N GLU A 164 -11.60 7.46 -13.83
CA GLU A 164 -11.67 8.61 -14.75
C GLU A 164 -10.55 8.52 -15.81
N PRO A 165 -10.82 8.00 -17.03
CA PRO A 165 -9.78 7.83 -18.04
C PRO A 165 -9.20 9.15 -18.57
N GLU A 166 -9.97 10.24 -18.58
CA GLU A 166 -9.53 11.55 -19.09
C GLU A 166 -8.47 12.20 -18.18
N ASN A 167 -8.66 12.12 -16.86
CA ASN A 167 -7.79 12.79 -15.87
C ASN A 167 -6.76 11.87 -15.21
N ALA A 168 -6.74 10.57 -15.56
CA ALA A 168 -5.93 9.56 -14.88
C ALA A 168 -4.43 9.91 -14.80
N VAL A 169 -3.87 10.44 -15.89
CA VAL A 169 -2.45 10.82 -15.95
C VAL A 169 -2.17 11.99 -15.00
N LEU A 170 -3.07 12.97 -14.93
CA LEU A 170 -2.93 14.13 -14.03
C LEU A 170 -2.92 13.66 -12.58
N PHE A 171 -3.85 12.79 -12.18
CA PHE A 171 -3.89 12.23 -10.82
C PHE A 171 -2.62 11.43 -10.48
N LEU A 172 -2.09 10.66 -11.45
CA LEU A 172 -0.86 9.92 -11.27
C LEU A 172 0.35 10.85 -11.06
N VAL A 173 0.55 11.80 -11.97
CA VAL A 173 1.68 12.75 -11.91
C VAL A 173 1.61 13.56 -10.63
N LEU A 174 0.41 14.00 -10.23
CA LEU A 174 0.22 14.77 -9.02
C LEU A 174 0.47 13.93 -7.76
N SER A 175 0.10 12.64 -7.77
CA SER A 175 0.43 11.69 -6.68
C SER A 175 1.94 11.38 -6.58
N ILE A 176 2.66 11.45 -7.71
CA ILE A 176 4.13 11.28 -7.73
C ILE A 176 4.81 12.54 -7.18
N LEU A 177 4.38 13.73 -7.61
CA LEU A 177 4.96 15.01 -7.16
C LEU A 177 4.60 15.34 -5.71
N PHE A 178 3.35 15.08 -5.33
CA PHE A 178 2.81 15.33 -4.00
C PHE A 178 2.22 14.04 -3.46
N ARG A 179 3.05 13.25 -2.77
CA ARG A 179 2.66 11.99 -2.11
C ARG A 179 1.34 12.08 -1.33
N ILE A 180 1.11 13.23 -0.70
CA ILE A 180 -0.06 13.51 0.14
C ILE A 180 -1.38 13.50 -0.63
N THR A 181 -1.39 13.68 -1.96
CA THR A 181 -2.63 13.82 -2.73
C THR A 181 -3.24 12.50 -3.18
N GLU A 182 -2.46 11.40 -3.20
CA GLU A 182 -2.92 10.01 -3.47
C GLU A 182 -4.21 9.65 -2.70
N PRO A 183 -4.26 9.75 -1.35
CA PRO A 183 -5.47 9.42 -0.57
C PRO A 183 -6.69 10.26 -0.95
N PHE A 184 -6.48 11.54 -1.22
CA PHE A 184 -7.58 12.47 -1.52
C PHE A 184 -8.20 12.16 -2.87
N PHE A 185 -7.40 11.97 -3.92
CA PHE A 185 -7.92 11.64 -5.25
C PHE A 185 -8.64 10.31 -5.27
N LEU A 186 -8.07 9.29 -4.62
CA LEU A 186 -8.69 7.97 -4.55
C LEU A 186 -10.04 8.04 -3.80
N PHE A 187 -10.12 8.86 -2.74
CA PHE A 187 -11.36 9.06 -2.00
C PHE A 187 -12.42 9.83 -2.80
N PHE A 188 -12.07 10.91 -3.50
CA PHE A 188 -13.04 11.68 -4.28
C PHE A 188 -13.52 10.96 -5.54
N SER A 189 -12.68 10.12 -6.15
CA SER A 189 -13.01 9.39 -7.38
C SER A 189 -13.63 8.00 -7.14
N ARG A 190 -13.77 7.58 -5.87
CA ARG A 190 -14.23 6.22 -5.48
C ARG A 190 -15.59 5.80 -6.04
N ASP A 191 -16.46 6.77 -6.32
CA ASP A 191 -17.84 6.54 -6.77
C ASP A 191 -17.96 6.51 -8.30
N LYS A 192 -16.85 6.74 -9.02
CA LYS A 192 -16.80 6.78 -10.47
C LYS A 192 -16.21 5.48 -11.03
N ASP A 193 -16.80 4.97 -12.11
CA ASP A 193 -16.32 3.80 -12.84
C ASP A 193 -16.31 4.07 -14.36
N GLY A 194 -15.94 5.30 -14.76
CA GLY A 194 -16.04 5.74 -16.15
C GLY A 194 -15.11 5.00 -17.13
N GLY A 195 -14.11 4.27 -16.63
CA GLY A 195 -13.22 3.45 -17.44
C GLY A 195 -13.62 1.98 -17.55
N MET A 196 -14.66 1.53 -16.83
CA MET A 196 -15.14 0.14 -16.87
C MET A 196 -16.35 0.01 -17.81
N PRO A 197 -16.49 -1.08 -18.57
CA PRO A 197 -17.70 -1.35 -19.33
C PRO A 197 -18.91 -1.53 -18.39
N PRO A 198 -20.14 -1.26 -18.87
CA PRO A 198 -21.35 -1.39 -18.06
C PRO A 198 -21.42 -2.76 -17.41
N ARG A 199 -21.76 -2.79 -16.13
CA ARG A 199 -21.97 -4.06 -15.41
C ARG A 199 -23.09 -4.80 -16.12
N LYS A 200 -22.83 -6.04 -16.58
CA LYS A 200 -23.90 -6.95 -16.95
C LYS A 200 -24.77 -7.12 -15.70
N GLU A 201 -25.98 -6.55 -15.74
CA GLU A 201 -26.99 -6.83 -14.73
C GLU A 201 -27.16 -8.36 -14.68
N PRO A 202 -27.33 -8.96 -13.48
CA PRO A 202 -27.70 -10.36 -13.42
C PRO A 202 -28.97 -10.48 -14.26
N GLU A 203 -28.86 -11.16 -15.40
CA GLU A 203 -29.98 -11.53 -16.24
C GLU A 203 -31.02 -12.11 -15.29
N ALA A 204 -32.12 -11.37 -15.10
CA ALA A 204 -33.19 -11.79 -14.22
C ALA A 204 -33.51 -13.22 -14.64
N ALA A 205 -33.34 -14.17 -13.72
CA ALA A 205 -33.59 -15.57 -14.00
C ALA A 205 -34.94 -15.62 -14.73
N PRO A 206 -35.03 -16.19 -15.95
CA PRO A 206 -36.28 -16.23 -16.68
C PRO A 206 -37.31 -16.79 -15.72
N GLU A 207 -38.34 -15.99 -15.43
CA GLU A 207 -39.39 -16.32 -14.48
C GLU A 207 -39.81 -17.76 -14.80
N GLU A 208 -39.60 -18.66 -13.84
CA GLU A 208 -39.92 -20.07 -13.96
C GLU A 208 -41.42 -20.12 -14.27
N HIS A 209 -41.74 -20.34 -15.54
CA HIS A 209 -43.08 -20.39 -16.07
C HIS A 209 -43.85 -21.43 -15.24
N SER A 210 -44.72 -20.94 -14.35
CA SER A 210 -45.68 -21.74 -13.60
C SER A 210 -46.30 -22.74 -14.56
N ASN A 211 -46.06 -24.03 -14.34
CA ASN A 211 -46.55 -25.10 -15.20
C ASN A 211 -48.09 -25.11 -15.16
N ASP A 212 -48.70 -24.50 -16.18
CA ASP A 212 -50.15 -24.47 -16.45
C ASP A 212 -50.67 -25.78 -17.06
N TRP A 213 -50.15 -26.93 -16.59
CA TRP A 213 -50.43 -28.26 -17.17
C TRP A 213 -51.28 -29.16 -16.26
N VAL A 214 -52.10 -28.58 -15.40
CA VAL A 214 -53.11 -29.32 -14.63
C VAL A 214 -54.49 -28.98 -15.20
N ASP A 215 -55.26 -30.01 -15.58
CA ASP A 215 -56.69 -30.02 -15.97
C ASP A 215 -57.13 -30.22 -17.44
N THR A 216 -56.51 -31.10 -18.25
CA THR A 216 -57.18 -31.54 -19.52
C THR A 216 -57.02 -33.02 -19.92
N GLN A 217 -56.85 -33.95 -18.98
CA GLN A 217 -56.68 -35.38 -19.35
C GLN A 217 -57.55 -36.40 -18.58
N GLU A 218 -58.64 -36.00 -17.89
CA GLU A 218 -59.48 -36.98 -17.16
C GLU A 218 -60.93 -37.18 -17.65
N ASP A 219 -61.41 -36.50 -18.70
CA ASP A 219 -62.84 -36.54 -19.06
C ASP A 219 -63.25 -37.30 -20.34
N GLU A 220 -62.41 -38.17 -20.91
CA GLU A 220 -62.85 -39.06 -22.01
C GLU A 220 -62.44 -40.53 -21.81
N LEU A 221 -63.19 -41.25 -20.98
CA LEU A 221 -63.36 -42.71 -20.99
C LEU A 221 -64.82 -43.11 -20.82
#